data_AF-A0A026WP42-F1
#
_entry.id   AF-A0A026WP42-F1
#
_cell.length_a   1.000
_cell.length_b   1.000
_cell.length_c   1.000
_cell.angle_alpha   90.00
_cell.angle_beta   90.00
_cell.angle_gamma   90.00
#
_symmetry.space_group_name_H-M   'P 1'
#
loop_
_entity.id
_entity.type
_entity.pdbx_description
1 polymer ?
#
loop_
_entity_poly.entity_id
_entity_poly.type
_entity_poly.pdbx_seq_one_letter_code
_entity_poly.pdbx_strand_id
1 'polypeptide(L)'
;MRLSQKIRDFKESCQLQTLSQEQTALESDLREFESNLHKYESATGSVGKPTSAASSSMENKRRHDYKEIQDFHALIAKTGHTNNWSDEDHLLFLKMRTKCDNIPALVAAVQTKCLDLTAETIVNHEAWYKVYLDLREKQRSTIREWRKQKETEKIKKAREGEMMIDILEGASPREKVNSNIAEKVSRVTDNRKKDIKKTEDTIDDSANRKKELIRRWRMEKENKRWMDEEQARILSESKLAAEEKRKTERFKRIQEALVEYREKKLVESSSKISENVSRPKYNPMLMTAFRKQDEEYTNKRKNLIERLRKPARNRTTKMVKSQVARRDYSTLMNSTKVWTERCKRQDRNAKEPKKLQYIKDVPRLYVL
;
A
#
# COMPACT_ATOMS: atom_id res chain seq x y z
N MET A 1 -25.31 -62.19 -11.95
CA MET A 1 -25.68 -61.31 -10.82
C MET A 1 -26.86 -60.44 -11.23
N ARG A 2 -27.94 -60.46 -10.45
CA ARG A 2 -29.28 -60.00 -10.86
C ARG A 2 -29.34 -58.47 -10.96
N LEU A 3 -29.92 -57.97 -12.05
CA LEU A 3 -30.15 -56.55 -12.35
C LEU A 3 -30.80 -55.80 -11.17
N SER A 4 -31.64 -56.51 -10.41
CA SER A 4 -32.31 -56.03 -9.21
C SER A 4 -31.37 -55.64 -8.06
N GLN A 5 -30.17 -56.23 -7.99
CA GLN A 5 -29.16 -55.85 -7.01
C GLN A 5 -28.48 -54.54 -7.44
N LYS A 6 -28.06 -54.43 -8.70
CA LYS A 6 -27.45 -53.20 -9.24
C LYS A 6 -28.38 -51.98 -9.16
N ILE A 7 -29.69 -52.15 -9.39
CA ILE A 7 -30.66 -51.06 -9.27
C ILE A 7 -30.80 -50.61 -7.81
N ARG A 8 -30.70 -51.54 -6.86
CA ARG A 8 -30.78 -51.23 -5.42
C ARG A 8 -29.52 -50.51 -4.96
N ASP A 9 -28.35 -51.01 -5.34
CA ASP A 9 -27.06 -50.40 -5.04
C ASP A 9 -26.94 -49.00 -5.69
N PHE A 10 -27.49 -48.80 -6.90
CA PHE A 10 -27.55 -47.48 -7.54
C PHE A 10 -28.50 -46.52 -6.82
N LYS A 11 -29.64 -47.01 -6.32
CA LYS A 11 -30.58 -46.21 -5.53
C LYS A 11 -30.00 -45.79 -4.17
N GLU A 12 -29.19 -46.66 -3.55
CA GLU A 12 -28.47 -46.36 -2.30
C GLU A 12 -27.23 -45.48 -2.52
N SER A 13 -26.56 -45.60 -3.68
CA SER A 13 -25.42 -44.75 -4.07
C SER A 13 -25.82 -43.39 -4.64
N CYS A 14 -27.10 -43.18 -4.97
CA CYS A 14 -27.58 -41.92 -5.53
C CYS A 14 -27.73 -40.86 -4.43
N GLN A 15 -26.78 -39.92 -4.40
CA GLN A 15 -26.81 -38.69 -3.59
C GLN A 15 -27.97 -37.73 -3.94
N LEU A 16 -28.91 -38.15 -4.80
CA LEU A 16 -30.04 -37.34 -5.26
C LEU A 16 -30.91 -36.85 -4.12
N GLN A 17 -31.08 -37.65 -3.05
CA GLN A 17 -31.86 -37.23 -1.89
C GLN A 17 -31.15 -36.13 -1.09
N THR A 18 -29.82 -36.25 -0.93
CA THR A 18 -28.99 -35.21 -0.31
C THR A 18 -29.01 -33.92 -1.12
N LEU A 19 -28.82 -34.02 -2.44
CA LEU A 19 -28.88 -32.87 -3.36
C LEU A 19 -30.27 -32.22 -3.37
N SER A 20 -31.34 -33.02 -3.27
CA SER A 20 -32.69 -32.49 -3.16
C SER A 20 -32.91 -31.74 -1.84
N GLN A 21 -32.37 -32.25 -0.72
CA GLN A 21 -32.42 -31.55 0.56
C GLN A 21 -31.61 -30.24 0.53
N GLU A 22 -30.40 -30.26 -0.03
CA GLU A 22 -29.58 -29.06 -0.22
C GLU A 22 -30.26 -28.03 -1.12
N GLN A 23 -30.90 -28.47 -2.21
CA GLN A 23 -31.70 -27.59 -3.07
C GLN A 23 -32.82 -26.92 -2.27
N THR A 24 -33.58 -27.67 -1.48
CA THR A 24 -34.66 -27.09 -0.66
C THR A 24 -34.15 -26.13 0.41
N ALA A 25 -32.97 -26.39 0.98
CA ALA A 25 -32.33 -25.50 1.96
C ALA A 25 -31.87 -24.18 1.31
N LEU A 26 -31.26 -24.26 0.12
CA LEU A 26 -30.88 -23.06 -0.63
C LEU A 26 -32.10 -22.26 -1.09
N GLU A 27 -33.18 -22.92 -1.48
CA GLU A 27 -34.45 -22.24 -1.82
C GLU A 27 -35.09 -21.56 -0.60
N SER A 28 -34.98 -22.14 0.61
CA SER A 28 -35.43 -21.45 1.82
C SER A 28 -34.55 -20.25 2.15
N ASP A 29 -33.24 -20.37 2.02
CA ASP A 29 -32.30 -19.28 2.26
C ASP A 29 -32.54 -18.12 1.27
N LEU A 30 -32.75 -18.43 -0.02
CA LEU A 30 -33.09 -17.44 -1.04
C LEU A 30 -34.40 -16.70 -0.71
N ARG A 31 -35.45 -17.42 -0.29
CA ARG A 31 -36.71 -16.80 0.17
C ARG A 31 -36.51 -15.92 1.40
N GLU A 32 -35.63 -16.32 2.33
CA GLU A 32 -35.28 -15.49 3.48
C GLU A 32 -34.52 -14.23 3.06
N PHE A 33 -33.56 -14.35 2.14
CA PHE A 33 -32.83 -13.22 1.59
C PHE A 33 -33.75 -12.26 0.84
N GLU A 34 -34.67 -12.74 0.02
CA GLU A 34 -35.68 -11.92 -0.66
C GLU A 34 -36.60 -11.21 0.34
N SER A 35 -37.07 -11.93 1.36
CA SER A 35 -37.89 -11.34 2.42
C SER A 35 -37.14 -10.29 3.21
N ASN A 36 -35.86 -10.51 3.50
CA ASN A 36 -35.01 -9.56 4.19
C ASN A 36 -34.69 -8.36 3.29
N LEU A 37 -34.45 -8.57 2.00
CA LEU A 37 -34.25 -7.51 1.02
C LEU A 37 -35.48 -6.61 0.92
N HIS A 38 -36.68 -7.19 0.86
CA HIS A 38 -37.93 -6.42 0.90
C HIS A 38 -38.13 -5.68 2.23
N LYS A 39 -37.70 -6.24 3.38
CA LYS A 39 -37.70 -5.53 4.68
C LYS A 39 -36.74 -4.34 4.68
N TYR A 40 -35.55 -4.51 4.09
CA TYR A 40 -34.60 -3.41 3.96
C TYR A 40 -35.07 -2.36 2.96
N GLU A 41 -35.70 -2.77 1.86
CA GLU A 41 -36.26 -1.89 0.83
C GLU A 41 -37.50 -1.14 1.33
N SER A 42 -38.35 -1.77 2.15
CA SER A 42 -39.47 -1.08 2.80
C SER A 42 -39.02 -0.18 3.95
N ALA A 43 -37.94 -0.53 4.67
CA ALA A 43 -37.31 0.37 5.64
C ALA A 43 -36.66 1.60 4.96
N THR A 44 -36.04 1.42 3.79
CA THR A 44 -35.46 2.52 3.00
C THR A 44 -36.49 3.25 2.12
N GLY A 45 -37.63 2.62 1.81
CA GLY A 45 -38.73 3.18 1.01
C GLY A 45 -39.50 4.30 1.72
N SER A 46 -39.37 4.44 3.04
CA SER A 46 -39.80 5.64 3.78
C SER A 46 -38.80 6.81 3.70
N VAL A 47 -37.60 6.57 3.14
CA VAL A 47 -36.50 7.56 3.01
C VAL A 47 -36.14 7.86 1.54
N GLY A 48 -36.76 7.20 0.56
CA GLY A 48 -36.40 7.41 -0.84
C GLY A 48 -37.51 7.08 -1.82
N LYS A 49 -38.46 8.01 -2.01
CA LYS A 49 -39.27 8.06 -3.24
C LYS A 49 -38.57 9.00 -4.22
N PRO A 50 -38.27 8.59 -5.47
CA PRO A 50 -37.65 9.46 -6.44
C PRO A 50 -38.75 10.32 -7.07
N THR A 51 -38.96 11.52 -6.52
CA THR A 51 -39.75 12.54 -7.20
C THR A 51 -38.87 13.17 -8.27
N SER A 52 -38.91 12.61 -9.47
CA SER A 52 -38.53 13.32 -10.68
C SER A 52 -39.42 14.56 -10.82
N ALA A 53 -38.81 15.67 -11.20
CA ALA A 53 -39.41 16.98 -11.47
C ALA A 53 -39.82 17.83 -10.25
N ALA A 54 -38.87 18.61 -9.74
CA ALA A 54 -39.02 20.06 -9.64
C ALA A 54 -37.65 20.68 -9.31
N SER A 55 -37.31 21.67 -10.11
CA SER A 55 -36.09 22.46 -10.07
C SER A 55 -35.97 23.33 -8.82
N SER A 56 -34.70 23.53 -8.46
CA SER A 56 -34.14 24.73 -7.83
C SER A 56 -34.39 24.97 -6.34
N SER A 57 -33.33 25.46 -5.72
CA SER A 57 -33.26 26.12 -4.41
C SER A 57 -32.91 25.24 -3.21
N MET A 58 -31.68 25.46 -2.76
CA MET A 58 -31.18 25.27 -1.40
C MET A 58 -30.98 23.85 -0.88
N GLU A 59 -29.84 23.24 -1.25
CA GLU A 59 -28.91 22.74 -0.22
C GLU A 59 -27.48 22.61 -0.76
N ASN A 60 -26.73 23.71 -0.70
CA ASN A 60 -25.27 23.69 -0.83
C ASN A 60 -24.63 23.10 0.45
N LYS A 61 -24.97 21.86 0.81
CA LYS A 61 -24.20 21.08 1.78
C LYS A 61 -23.05 20.41 1.03
N ARG A 62 -21.95 21.17 0.91
CA ARG A 62 -20.58 20.70 0.60
C ARG A 62 -20.56 19.40 -0.21
N ARG A 63 -21.01 19.46 -1.47
CA ARG A 63 -20.51 18.48 -2.43
C ARG A 63 -19.03 18.81 -2.55
N HIS A 64 -18.20 18.02 -1.87
CA HIS A 64 -16.80 17.99 -2.23
C HIS A 64 -16.79 17.53 -3.68
N ASP A 65 -16.49 18.45 -4.59
CA ASP A 65 -16.36 18.15 -6.00
C ASP A 65 -15.17 17.20 -6.14
N TYR A 66 -15.43 15.91 -6.06
CA TYR A 66 -14.47 14.84 -6.29
C TYR A 66 -14.18 14.70 -7.79
N LYS A 67 -13.96 15.83 -8.47
CA LYS A 67 -13.78 15.90 -9.92
C LYS A 67 -12.57 15.08 -10.34
N GLU A 68 -11.51 15.08 -9.54
CA GLU A 68 -10.30 14.28 -9.78
C GLU A 68 -10.56 12.77 -9.66
N ILE A 69 -11.48 12.37 -8.78
CA ILE A 69 -11.87 10.96 -8.63
C ILE A 69 -12.76 10.55 -9.82
N GLN A 70 -13.66 11.43 -10.25
CA GLN A 70 -14.48 11.21 -11.44
C GLN A 70 -13.61 11.12 -12.70
N ASP A 71 -12.63 12.00 -12.87
CA ASP A 71 -11.69 11.98 -13.99
C ASP A 71 -10.87 10.67 -14.02
N PHE A 72 -10.44 10.17 -12.86
CA PHE A 72 -9.76 8.89 -12.75
C PHE A 72 -10.67 7.71 -13.13
N HIS A 73 -11.91 7.71 -12.63
CA HIS A 73 -12.89 6.66 -12.95
C HIS A 73 -13.28 6.71 -14.43
N ALA A 74 -13.40 7.90 -15.01
CA ALA A 74 -13.68 8.09 -16.44
C ALA A 74 -12.52 7.60 -17.31
N LEU A 75 -11.26 7.80 -16.88
CA LEU A 75 -10.10 7.25 -17.57
C LEU A 75 -10.12 5.71 -17.53
N ILE A 76 -10.29 5.12 -16.34
CA ILE A 76 -10.35 3.66 -16.19
C ILE A 76 -11.52 3.05 -16.98
N ALA A 77 -12.68 3.70 -16.98
CA ALA A 77 -13.84 3.22 -17.74
C ALA A 77 -13.56 3.17 -19.26
N LYS A 78 -12.71 4.07 -19.78
CA LYS A 78 -12.37 4.13 -21.20
C LYS A 78 -11.23 3.19 -21.59
N THR A 79 -10.19 3.08 -20.76
CA THR A 79 -8.94 2.39 -21.13
C THR A 79 -8.64 1.15 -20.29
N GLY A 80 -9.43 0.87 -19.26
CA GLY A 80 -9.08 -0.10 -18.23
C GLY A 80 -7.86 0.33 -17.40
N HIS A 81 -7.38 -0.59 -16.56
CA HIS A 81 -6.22 -0.36 -15.69
C HIS A 81 -4.86 -0.51 -16.39
N THR A 82 -4.83 -1.06 -17.61
CA THR A 82 -3.61 -1.35 -18.37
C THR A 82 -3.62 -0.76 -19.78
N ASN A 83 -4.59 0.09 -20.14
CA ASN A 83 -4.72 0.65 -21.49
C ASN A 83 -4.85 -0.40 -22.60
N ASN A 84 -5.57 -1.49 -22.33
CA ASN A 84 -5.69 -2.67 -23.20
C ASN A 84 -4.36 -3.40 -23.48
N TRP A 85 -3.32 -3.17 -22.68
CA TRP A 85 -2.10 -3.98 -22.73
C TRP A 85 -2.29 -5.29 -21.98
N SER A 86 -1.63 -6.34 -22.47
CA SER A 86 -1.44 -7.58 -21.71
C SER A 86 -0.75 -7.26 -20.38
N ASP A 87 -1.12 -7.98 -19.31
CA ASP A 87 -0.51 -7.83 -18.00
C ASP A 87 1.00 -8.10 -18.04
N GLU A 88 1.43 -9.01 -18.92
CA GLU A 88 2.83 -9.35 -19.13
C GLU A 88 3.61 -8.18 -19.75
N ASP A 89 3.06 -7.57 -20.81
CA ASP A 89 3.64 -6.42 -21.49
C ASP A 89 3.64 -5.18 -20.60
N HIS A 90 2.56 -4.97 -19.84
CA HIS A 90 2.48 -3.88 -18.87
C HIS A 90 3.55 -4.03 -17.78
N LEU A 91 3.72 -5.25 -17.24
CA LEU A 91 4.76 -5.53 -16.26
C LEU A 91 6.18 -5.35 -16.83
N LEU A 92 6.39 -5.78 -18.07
CA LEU A 92 7.65 -5.59 -18.77
C LEU A 92 7.97 -4.10 -18.94
N PHE A 93 7.00 -3.32 -19.40
CA PHE A 93 7.08 -1.87 -19.53
C PHE A 93 7.49 -1.21 -18.20
N LEU A 94 6.84 -1.57 -17.09
CA LEU A 94 7.20 -1.05 -15.76
C LEU A 94 8.64 -1.41 -15.35
N LYS A 95 9.07 -2.64 -15.63
CA LYS A 95 10.45 -3.10 -15.36
C LYS A 95 11.47 -2.36 -16.22
N MET A 96 11.14 -2.00 -17.46
CA MET A 96 12.06 -1.24 -18.33
C MET A 96 12.07 0.25 -17.98
N ARG A 97 10.92 0.82 -17.61
CA ARG A 97 10.81 2.22 -17.18
C ARG A 97 11.63 2.52 -15.92
N THR A 98 11.76 1.56 -15.01
CA THR A 98 12.65 1.70 -13.84
C THR A 98 14.15 1.60 -14.19
N LYS A 99 14.50 1.05 -15.36
CA LYS A 99 15.88 0.87 -15.83
C LYS A 99 16.32 1.94 -16.82
N CYS A 100 15.38 2.56 -17.52
CA CYS A 100 15.62 3.53 -18.58
C CYS A 100 15.05 4.89 -18.20
N ASP A 101 15.91 5.91 -18.08
CA ASP A 101 15.48 7.28 -17.75
C ASP A 101 14.88 8.04 -18.95
N ASN A 102 15.15 7.57 -20.18
CA ASN A 102 14.77 8.23 -21.42
C ASN A 102 13.73 7.42 -22.21
N ILE A 103 12.73 8.10 -22.79
CA ILE A 103 11.65 7.48 -23.59
C ILE A 103 12.22 6.70 -24.80
N PRO A 104 13.17 7.22 -25.60
CA PRO A 104 13.73 6.46 -26.72
C PRO A 104 14.48 5.19 -26.27
N ALA A 105 15.14 5.23 -25.11
CA ALA A 105 15.82 4.06 -24.55
C ALA A 105 14.82 3.02 -24.03
N LEU A 106 13.70 3.48 -23.44
CA LEU A 106 12.59 2.63 -23.03
C LEU A 106 11.97 1.91 -24.23
N VAL A 107 11.68 2.64 -25.31
CA VAL A 107 11.14 2.07 -26.56
C VAL A 107 12.08 1.00 -27.10
N ALA A 108 13.38 1.29 -27.25
CA ALA A 108 14.35 0.32 -27.73
C ALA A 108 14.42 -0.93 -26.84
N ALA A 109 14.42 -0.77 -25.52
CA ALA A 109 14.49 -1.87 -24.56
C ALA A 109 13.24 -2.76 -24.57
N VAL A 110 12.06 -2.16 -24.76
CA VAL A 110 10.79 -2.90 -24.88
C VAL A 110 10.71 -3.60 -26.23
N GLN A 111 11.05 -2.93 -27.34
CA GLN A 111 11.07 -3.52 -28.68
C GLN A 111 12.06 -4.68 -28.81
N THR A 112 13.18 -4.65 -28.08
CA THR A 112 14.14 -5.76 -28.07
C THR A 112 13.54 -7.05 -27.50
N LYS A 113 12.51 -6.93 -26.64
CA LYS A 113 11.88 -8.06 -25.96
C LYS A 113 10.53 -8.44 -26.54
N CYS A 114 9.78 -7.46 -27.02
CA CYS A 114 8.50 -7.65 -27.69
C CYS A 114 8.60 -6.99 -29.07
N LEU A 115 8.82 -7.82 -30.09
CA LEU A 115 8.91 -7.36 -31.49
C LEU A 115 7.56 -6.92 -32.04
N ASP A 116 6.47 -7.35 -31.41
CA ASP A 116 5.09 -7.09 -31.85
C ASP A 116 4.60 -5.68 -31.46
N LEU A 117 5.29 -5.02 -30.53
CA LEU A 117 4.92 -3.69 -30.03
C LEU A 117 5.59 -2.59 -30.86
N THR A 118 4.77 -1.77 -31.51
CA THR A 118 5.25 -0.60 -32.25
C THR A 118 5.76 0.50 -31.29
N ALA A 119 6.75 1.28 -31.76
CA ALA A 119 7.30 2.38 -31.00
C ALA A 119 6.22 3.38 -30.57
N GLU A 120 5.25 3.64 -31.46
CA GLU A 120 4.12 4.53 -31.21
C GLU A 120 3.23 4.02 -30.07
N THR A 121 2.92 2.72 -30.06
CA THR A 121 2.12 2.09 -29.00
C THR A 121 2.80 2.24 -27.64
N ILE A 122 4.11 2.04 -27.58
CA ILE A 122 4.91 2.20 -26.34
C ILE A 122 4.93 3.66 -25.87
N VAL A 123 5.10 4.61 -26.78
CA VAL A 123 5.10 6.06 -26.44
C VAL A 123 3.73 6.52 -25.97
N ASN A 124 2.66 6.08 -26.65
CA ASN A 124 1.29 6.38 -26.24
C ASN A 124 0.98 5.80 -24.87
N HIS A 125 1.45 4.58 -24.58
CA HIS A 125 1.32 3.97 -23.27
C HIS A 125 2.10 4.69 -22.18
N GLU A 126 3.30 5.21 -22.45
CA GLU A 126 4.02 6.07 -21.50
C GLU A 126 3.29 7.39 -21.24
N ALA A 127 2.71 8.00 -22.27
CA ALA A 127 1.91 9.22 -22.12
C ALA A 127 0.66 8.96 -21.26
N TRP A 128 -0.08 7.89 -21.57
CA TRP A 128 -1.22 7.44 -20.77
C TRP A 128 -0.80 7.11 -19.33
N TYR A 129 0.32 6.41 -19.13
CA TYR A 129 0.78 5.99 -17.82
C TYR A 129 1.16 7.17 -16.92
N LYS A 130 1.70 8.26 -17.49
CA LYS A 130 1.92 9.51 -16.75
C LYS A 130 0.60 10.11 -16.26
N VAL A 131 -0.39 10.23 -17.15
CA VAL A 131 -1.72 10.75 -16.79
C VAL A 131 -2.39 9.85 -15.75
N TYR A 132 -2.26 8.54 -15.89
CA TYR A 132 -2.77 7.56 -14.93
C TYR A 132 -2.13 7.73 -13.54
N LEU A 133 -0.81 7.91 -13.46
CA LEU A 133 -0.10 8.15 -12.21
C LEU A 133 -0.55 9.45 -11.53
N ASP A 134 -0.64 10.54 -12.29
CA ASP A 134 -1.06 11.85 -11.77
C ASP A 134 -2.48 11.78 -11.21
N LEU A 135 -3.42 11.16 -11.94
CA LEU A 135 -4.80 11.00 -11.48
C LEU A 135 -4.89 10.07 -10.26
N ARG A 136 -4.11 9.00 -10.22
CA ARG A 136 -4.05 8.10 -9.05
C ARG A 136 -3.47 8.80 -7.83
N GLU A 137 -2.47 9.65 -8.00
CA GLU A 137 -1.93 10.46 -6.91
C GLU A 137 -2.94 11.51 -6.43
N LYS A 138 -3.66 12.17 -7.34
CA LYS A 138 -4.75 13.09 -6.99
C LYS A 138 -5.84 12.37 -6.21
N GLN A 139 -6.33 11.22 -6.68
CA GLN A 139 -7.30 10.39 -5.96
C GLN A 139 -6.81 10.04 -4.53
N ARG A 140 -5.56 9.59 -4.39
CA ARG A 140 -4.97 9.30 -3.08
C ARG A 140 -4.86 10.54 -2.19
N SER A 141 -4.61 11.71 -2.76
CA SER A 141 -4.51 12.97 -2.03
C SER A 141 -5.89 13.44 -1.55
N THR A 142 -6.90 13.41 -2.43
CA THR A 142 -8.29 13.74 -2.07
C THR A 142 -8.83 12.80 -0.98
N ILE A 143 -8.52 11.50 -1.05
CA ILE A 143 -8.90 10.55 0.03
C ILE A 143 -8.18 10.87 1.34
N ARG A 144 -6.88 11.22 1.30
CA ARG A 144 -6.12 11.61 2.49
C ARG A 144 -6.67 12.89 3.11
N GLU A 145 -7.00 13.88 2.29
CA GLU A 145 -7.62 15.14 2.72
C GLU A 145 -8.99 14.91 3.34
N TRP A 146 -9.84 14.09 2.70
CA TRP A 146 -11.14 13.70 3.25
C TRP A 146 -10.99 13.01 4.61
N ARG A 147 -10.03 12.08 4.77
CA ARG A 147 -9.74 11.44 6.06
C ARG A 147 -9.30 12.45 7.10
N LYS A 148 -8.41 13.37 6.75
CA LYS A 148 -7.93 14.44 7.63
C LYS A 148 -9.07 15.36 8.05
N GLN A 149 -9.92 15.77 7.11
CA GLN A 149 -11.08 16.62 7.39
C GLN A 149 -12.06 15.90 8.33
N LYS A 150 -12.36 14.62 8.08
CA LYS A 150 -13.21 13.80 8.95
C LYS A 150 -12.65 13.70 10.36
N GLU A 151 -11.34 13.56 10.51
CA GLU A 151 -10.70 13.52 11.82
C GLU A 151 -10.75 14.88 12.53
N THR A 152 -10.49 15.97 11.82
CA THR A 152 -10.64 17.32 12.39
C THR A 152 -12.08 17.65 12.77
N GLU A 153 -13.08 17.14 12.02
CA GLU A 153 -14.50 17.31 12.37
C GLU A 153 -14.87 16.52 13.62
N LYS A 154 -14.31 15.31 13.82
CA LYS A 154 -14.48 14.56 15.07
C LYS A 154 -13.85 15.30 16.25
N ILE A 155 -12.63 15.81 16.10
CA ILE A 155 -11.93 16.57 17.16
C ILE A 155 -12.69 17.86 17.49
N LYS A 156 -13.22 18.56 16.47
CA LYS A 156 -14.08 19.74 16.69
C LYS A 156 -15.36 19.38 17.45
N LYS A 157 -16.05 18.31 17.04
CA LYS A 157 -17.26 17.84 17.76
C LYS A 157 -16.97 17.40 19.19
N ALA A 158 -15.80 16.79 19.45
CA ALA A 158 -15.36 16.44 20.80
C ALA A 158 -15.11 17.69 21.66
N ARG A 159 -14.41 18.71 21.10
CA ARG A 159 -14.18 19.99 21.78
C ARG A 159 -15.46 20.79 22.02
N GLU A 160 -16.38 20.81 21.05
CA GLU A 160 -17.69 21.44 21.19
C GLU A 160 -18.55 20.72 22.24
N GLY A 161 -18.43 19.38 22.34
CA GLY A 161 -19.04 18.59 23.40
C GLY A 161 -18.46 18.87 24.79
N GLU A 162 -17.14 19.02 24.91
CA GLU A 162 -16.47 19.43 26.16
C GLU A 162 -16.86 20.85 26.59
N MET A 163 -16.95 21.81 25.66
CA MET A 163 -17.42 23.18 25.93
C MET A 163 -18.89 23.22 26.38
N MET A 164 -19.74 22.33 25.87
CA MET A 164 -21.15 22.22 26.27
C MET A 164 -21.33 21.62 27.67
N ILE A 165 -20.40 20.77 28.11
CA ILE A 165 -20.38 20.21 29.47
C ILE A 165 -19.94 21.29 30.47
N ASP A 166 -18.94 22.10 30.11
CA ASP A 166 -18.41 23.18 30.96
C ASP A 166 -19.43 24.33 31.16
N ILE A 167 -20.25 24.64 30.14
CA ILE A 167 -21.33 25.64 30.26
C ILE A 167 -22.51 25.13 31.12
N LEU A 168 -22.77 23.81 31.13
CA LEU A 168 -23.85 23.23 31.94
C LEU A 168 -23.48 23.10 33.42
N GLU A 169 -22.19 22.95 33.74
CA GLU A 169 -21.69 22.85 35.12
C GLU A 169 -21.47 24.23 35.80
N GLY A 170 -21.46 25.32 35.03
CA GLY A 170 -21.33 26.70 35.51
C GLY A 170 -22.63 27.42 35.90
N ALA A 171 -23.81 26.86 35.64
CA ALA A 171 -25.10 27.49 35.95
C ALA A 171 -25.74 26.91 37.22
N SER A 172 -25.20 27.27 38.38
CA SER A 172 -25.82 27.03 39.69
C SER A 172 -26.69 28.22 40.10
N PRO A 173 -28.03 28.08 40.24
CA PRO A 173 -28.86 29.15 40.76
C PRO A 173 -28.81 29.14 42.30
N ARG A 174 -28.07 30.08 42.89
CA ARG A 174 -28.30 30.52 44.27
C ARG A 174 -28.85 31.92 44.24
N GLU A 175 -30.12 32.07 44.62
CA GLU A 175 -30.57 33.16 45.47
C GLU A 175 -31.98 32.85 46.04
N LYS A 176 -32.02 32.68 47.36
CA LYS A 176 -33.23 32.75 48.19
C LYS A 176 -33.27 34.15 48.78
N VAL A 177 -34.33 34.92 48.57
CA VAL A 177 -34.87 35.85 49.58
C VAL A 177 -36.40 35.94 49.44
N ASN A 178 -37.07 35.86 50.59
CA ASN A 178 -38.50 35.84 50.82
C ASN A 178 -39.23 37.13 50.42
N SER A 179 -40.52 37.02 50.08
CA SER A 179 -41.54 37.85 50.75
C SER A 179 -42.91 37.17 50.68
N ASN A 180 -43.48 36.94 51.87
CA ASN A 180 -44.91 36.73 52.07
C ASN A 180 -45.62 38.06 51.79
N ILE A 181 -46.72 38.03 51.03
CA ILE A 181 -47.96 38.82 51.18
C ILE A 181 -48.90 38.42 50.02
N ALA A 182 -50.20 38.40 50.30
CA ALA A 182 -51.33 38.10 49.41
C ALA A 182 -51.80 36.64 49.35
N GLU A 183 -52.19 36.13 50.52
CA GLU A 183 -53.35 35.25 50.59
C GLU A 183 -54.61 36.06 50.23
N LYS A 184 -55.54 35.39 49.55
CA LYS A 184 -56.96 35.77 49.34
C LYS A 184 -57.29 36.50 48.02
N VAL A 185 -57.32 35.72 46.93
CA VAL A 185 -58.49 35.49 46.04
C VAL A 185 -58.06 34.49 44.96
N SER A 186 -58.76 33.35 44.87
CA SER A 186 -58.86 32.43 43.71
C SER A 186 -58.84 30.94 44.12
N ARG A 187 -59.78 30.53 44.98
CA ARG A 187 -60.15 29.11 45.17
C ARG A 187 -61.30 28.74 44.22
N VAL A 188 -61.05 28.61 42.92
CA VAL A 188 -61.94 27.86 41.99
C VAL A 188 -61.17 27.11 40.88
N THR A 189 -59.87 27.35 40.64
CA THR A 189 -59.13 26.74 39.51
C THR A 189 -58.14 25.63 39.87
N ASP A 190 -58.15 25.09 41.09
CA ASP A 190 -57.10 24.15 41.56
C ASP A 190 -57.37 22.67 41.28
N ASN A 191 -58.59 22.29 40.90
CA ASN A 191 -58.93 20.88 40.71
C ASN A 191 -58.67 20.37 39.28
N ARG A 192 -58.39 21.26 38.31
CA ARG A 192 -58.06 20.87 36.92
C ARG A 192 -56.56 20.82 36.64
N LYS A 193 -55.73 21.45 37.47
CA LYS A 193 -54.26 21.46 37.32
C LYS A 193 -53.56 20.29 38.01
N LYS A 194 -54.23 19.63 38.96
CA LYS A 194 -53.67 18.51 39.74
C LYS A 194 -53.67 17.19 38.96
N ASP A 195 -54.62 17.01 38.03
CA ASP A 195 -54.72 15.81 37.20
C ASP A 195 -53.82 15.88 35.95
N ILE A 196 -53.52 17.09 35.46
CA ILE A 196 -52.56 17.32 34.37
C ILE A 196 -51.12 17.11 34.88
N LYS A 197 -50.77 17.62 36.08
CA LYS A 197 -49.43 17.41 36.65
C LYS A 197 -49.11 15.95 36.98
N LYS A 198 -50.08 15.18 37.48
CA LYS A 198 -49.86 13.75 37.80
C LYS A 198 -49.64 12.87 36.57
N THR A 199 -50.23 13.22 35.43
CA THR A 199 -50.05 12.50 34.16
C THR A 199 -48.75 12.92 33.45
N GLU A 200 -48.36 14.19 33.58
CA GLU A 200 -47.09 14.71 33.06
C GLU A 200 -45.87 14.12 33.80
N ASP A 201 -45.93 14.00 35.14
CA ASP A 201 -44.87 13.38 35.95
C ASP A 201 -44.69 11.88 35.63
N THR A 202 -45.76 11.14 35.30
CA THR A 202 -45.66 9.71 34.94
C THR A 202 -45.17 9.50 33.50
N ILE A 203 -45.50 10.40 32.58
CA ILE A 203 -44.99 10.37 31.20
C ILE A 203 -43.50 10.71 31.18
N ASP A 204 -43.06 11.70 31.96
CA ASP A 204 -41.64 12.08 32.09
C ASP A 204 -40.80 10.95 32.70
N ASP A 205 -41.32 10.27 33.73
CA ASP A 205 -40.63 9.14 34.36
C ASP A 205 -40.46 7.94 33.39
N SER A 206 -41.44 7.69 32.53
CA SER A 206 -41.35 6.66 31.47
C SER A 206 -40.37 7.03 30.35
N ALA A 207 -40.30 8.32 30.00
CA ALA A 207 -39.39 8.86 28.99
C ALA A 207 -37.94 8.83 29.52
N ASN A 208 -37.74 9.16 30.79
CA ASN A 208 -36.44 9.15 31.45
C ASN A 208 -35.91 7.71 31.63
N ARG A 209 -36.79 6.73 31.91
CA ARG A 209 -36.42 5.29 31.88
C ARG A 209 -35.96 4.81 30.51
N LYS A 210 -36.64 5.22 29.42
CA LYS A 210 -36.24 4.90 28.04
C LYS A 210 -34.90 5.55 27.68
N LYS A 211 -34.68 6.81 28.07
CA LYS A 211 -33.40 7.51 27.87
C LYS A 211 -32.25 6.80 28.59
N GLU A 212 -32.44 6.36 29.83
CA GLU A 212 -31.39 5.65 30.58
C GLU A 212 -31.11 4.25 30.00
N LEU A 213 -32.12 3.57 29.45
CA LEU A 213 -31.92 2.31 28.72
C LEU A 213 -31.06 2.52 27.46
N ILE A 214 -31.35 3.58 26.69
CA ILE A 214 -30.58 3.94 25.49
C ILE A 214 -29.14 4.34 25.87
N ARG A 215 -28.96 5.01 27.01
CA ARG A 215 -27.63 5.39 27.52
C ARG A 215 -26.82 4.15 27.91
N ARG A 216 -27.42 3.22 28.65
CA ARG A 216 -26.81 1.93 29.00
C ARG A 216 -26.46 1.10 27.76
N TRP A 217 -27.37 1.00 26.79
CA TRP A 217 -27.09 0.29 25.54
C TRP A 217 -25.95 0.92 24.74
N ARG A 218 -25.86 2.26 24.71
CA ARG A 218 -24.73 2.96 24.08
C ARG A 218 -23.40 2.66 24.78
N MET A 219 -23.38 2.74 26.11
CA MET A 219 -22.18 2.41 26.90
C MET A 219 -21.79 0.94 26.74
N GLU A 220 -22.74 0.02 26.71
CA GLU A 220 -22.47 -1.41 26.51
C GLU A 220 -21.90 -1.69 25.11
N LYS A 221 -22.45 -1.03 24.08
CA LYS A 221 -21.95 -1.14 22.71
C LYS A 221 -20.55 -0.54 22.55
N GLU A 222 -20.27 0.57 23.22
CA GLU A 222 -18.94 1.20 23.24
C GLU A 222 -17.93 0.38 24.03
N ASN A 223 -18.33 -0.17 25.18
CA ASN A 223 -17.51 -1.09 25.96
C ASN A 223 -17.19 -2.37 25.18
N LYS A 224 -18.16 -2.92 24.44
CA LYS A 224 -17.92 -4.06 23.54
C LYS A 224 -16.91 -3.73 22.46
N ARG A 225 -17.03 -2.55 21.83
CA ARG A 225 -16.05 -2.08 20.83
C ARG A 225 -14.65 -1.93 21.42
N TRP A 226 -14.57 -1.41 22.63
CA TRP A 226 -13.31 -1.27 23.35
C TRP A 226 -12.66 -2.64 23.64
N MET A 227 -13.45 -3.61 24.09
CA MET A 227 -12.97 -4.99 24.30
C MET A 227 -12.51 -5.66 23.00
N ASP A 228 -13.26 -5.49 21.90
CA ASP A 228 -12.89 -6.03 20.59
C ASP A 228 -11.60 -5.37 20.04
N GLU A 229 -11.45 -4.06 20.23
CA GLU A 229 -10.25 -3.31 19.85
C GLU A 229 -9.03 -3.73 20.68
N GLU A 230 -9.21 -3.95 21.98
CA GLU A 230 -8.17 -4.43 22.88
C GLU A 230 -7.73 -5.86 22.50
N GLN A 231 -8.68 -6.75 22.20
CA GLN A 231 -8.35 -8.08 21.69
C GLN A 231 -7.61 -8.02 20.34
N ALA A 232 -8.05 -7.15 19.43
CA ALA A 232 -7.36 -6.93 18.16
C ALA A 232 -5.92 -6.42 18.36
N ARG A 233 -5.72 -5.51 19.34
CA ARG A 233 -4.41 -5.00 19.73
C ARG A 233 -3.50 -6.13 20.22
N ILE A 234 -3.95 -6.92 21.19
CA ILE A 234 -3.19 -8.05 21.74
C ILE A 234 -2.82 -9.07 20.65
N LEU A 235 -3.76 -9.40 19.75
CA LEU A 235 -3.49 -10.31 18.63
C LEU A 235 -2.45 -9.73 17.66
N SER A 236 -2.48 -8.42 17.40
CA SER A 236 -1.51 -7.76 16.52
C SER A 236 -0.11 -7.73 17.14
N GLU A 237 -0.01 -7.43 18.43
CA GLU A 237 1.25 -7.44 19.18
C GLU A 237 1.85 -8.84 19.25
N SER A 238 1.01 -9.87 19.50
CA SER A 238 1.43 -11.28 19.48
C SER A 238 2.01 -11.69 18.12
N LYS A 239 1.37 -11.28 17.01
CA LYS A 239 1.86 -11.54 15.65
C LYS A 239 3.21 -10.87 15.39
N LEU A 240 3.36 -9.61 15.79
CA LEU A 240 4.62 -8.87 15.64
C LEU A 240 5.74 -9.51 16.47
N ALA A 241 5.47 -9.85 17.73
CA ALA A 241 6.43 -10.53 18.61
C ALA A 241 6.86 -11.90 18.05
N ALA A 242 5.94 -12.66 17.48
CA ALA A 242 6.26 -13.93 16.82
C ALA A 242 7.15 -13.74 15.57
N GLU A 243 6.94 -12.68 14.79
CA GLU A 243 7.79 -12.35 13.65
C GLU A 243 9.19 -11.92 14.08
N GLU A 244 9.31 -11.09 15.12
CA GLU A 244 10.61 -10.69 15.68
C GLU A 244 11.37 -11.88 16.26
N LYS A 245 10.68 -12.79 16.96
CA LYS A 245 11.28 -14.05 17.43
C LYS A 245 11.82 -14.89 16.27
N ARG A 246 11.06 -15.02 15.18
CA ARG A 246 11.53 -15.73 13.97
C ARG A 246 12.76 -15.06 13.34
N LYS A 247 12.81 -13.71 13.30
CA LYS A 247 13.96 -12.96 12.78
C LYS A 247 15.20 -13.17 13.65
N THR A 248 15.05 -13.07 14.97
CA THR A 248 16.16 -13.26 15.92
C THR A 248 16.67 -14.70 15.91
N GLU A 249 15.80 -15.69 15.83
CA GLU A 249 16.19 -17.10 15.66
C GLU A 249 16.94 -17.34 14.34
N ARG A 250 16.47 -16.78 13.23
CA ARG A 250 17.19 -16.85 11.94
C ARG A 250 18.59 -16.23 12.05
N PHE A 251 18.69 -15.08 12.70
CA PHE A 251 19.97 -14.41 12.92
C PHE A 251 20.92 -15.26 13.78
N LYS A 252 20.43 -15.83 14.88
CA LYS A 252 21.21 -16.74 15.73
C LYS A 252 21.70 -17.97 14.96
N ARG A 253 20.83 -18.63 14.18
CA ARG A 253 21.22 -19.78 13.33
C ARG A 253 22.32 -19.43 12.33
N ILE A 254 22.22 -18.25 11.70
CA ILE A 254 23.27 -17.77 10.79
C ILE A 254 24.58 -17.55 11.55
N GLN A 255 24.51 -16.95 12.74
CA GLN A 255 25.68 -16.68 13.56
C GLN A 255 26.37 -17.97 14.04
N GLU A 256 25.59 -18.95 14.48
CA GLU A 256 26.05 -20.29 14.85
C GLU A 256 26.69 -21.01 13.66
N ALA A 257 26.03 -21.02 12.50
CA ALA A 257 26.58 -21.62 11.28
C ALA A 257 27.91 -20.96 10.84
N LEU A 258 28.07 -19.64 11.05
CA LEU A 258 29.32 -18.94 10.76
C LEU A 258 30.44 -19.33 11.74
N VAL A 259 30.12 -19.55 13.02
CA VAL A 259 31.09 -20.03 14.01
C VAL A 259 31.49 -21.47 13.70
N GLU A 260 30.52 -22.34 13.46
CA GLU A 260 30.76 -23.74 13.09
C GLU A 260 31.59 -23.85 11.79
N TYR A 261 31.30 -23.00 10.80
CA TYR A 261 32.11 -22.93 9.58
C TYR A 261 33.55 -22.49 9.86
N ARG A 262 33.77 -21.53 10.76
CA ARG A 262 35.12 -21.11 11.17
C ARG A 262 35.85 -22.23 11.89
N GLU A 263 35.19 -22.94 12.80
CA GLU A 263 35.77 -24.08 13.52
C GLU A 263 36.11 -25.25 12.59
N LYS A 264 35.17 -25.66 11.72
CA LYS A 264 35.41 -26.67 10.68
C LYS A 264 36.58 -26.29 9.78
N LYS A 265 36.65 -25.02 9.36
CA LYS A 265 37.77 -24.52 8.56
C LYS A 265 39.09 -24.54 9.32
N LEU A 266 39.09 -24.26 10.62
CA LEU A 266 40.28 -24.36 11.47
C LEU A 266 40.76 -25.81 11.57
N VAL A 267 39.86 -26.76 11.86
CA VAL A 267 40.15 -28.20 11.94
C VAL A 267 40.64 -28.75 10.59
N GLU A 268 39.93 -28.43 9.50
CA GLU A 268 40.33 -28.81 8.14
C GLU A 268 41.68 -28.20 7.76
N SER A 269 41.94 -26.96 8.18
CA SER A 269 43.23 -26.33 7.97
C SER A 269 44.34 -26.96 8.80
N SER A 270 44.08 -27.47 10.01
CA SER A 270 45.06 -28.25 10.80
C SER A 270 45.31 -29.64 10.22
N SER A 271 44.30 -30.33 9.72
CA SER A 271 44.47 -31.62 9.03
C SER A 271 45.24 -31.46 7.71
N LYS A 272 44.99 -30.38 6.96
CA LYS A 272 45.72 -30.04 5.72
C LYS A 272 47.15 -29.54 5.95
N ILE A 273 47.52 -29.15 7.18
CA ILE A 273 48.92 -28.81 7.53
C ILE A 273 49.78 -30.08 7.66
N SER A 274 49.19 -31.25 7.90
CA SER A 274 49.90 -32.54 7.92
C SER A 274 50.25 -33.08 6.52
N GLU A 275 49.56 -32.63 5.45
CA GLU A 275 49.70 -33.23 4.11
C GLU A 275 50.19 -32.29 3.00
N ASN A 276 50.36 -30.98 3.24
CA ASN A 276 50.76 -30.07 2.17
C ASN A 276 51.84 -29.07 2.57
N VAL A 277 53.09 -29.47 2.35
CA VAL A 277 54.25 -28.58 2.21
C VAL A 277 54.12 -27.85 0.87
N SER A 278 53.30 -26.79 0.81
CA SER A 278 53.42 -25.63 -0.09
C SER A 278 52.09 -24.86 -0.12
N ARG A 279 51.87 -24.00 0.90
CA ARG A 279 50.90 -22.91 0.75
C ARG A 279 51.60 -21.71 0.12
N PRO A 280 50.99 -21.04 -0.88
CA PRO A 280 51.45 -19.73 -1.29
C PRO A 280 51.39 -18.79 -0.08
N LYS A 281 52.55 -18.29 0.36
CA LYS A 281 52.65 -17.22 1.36
C LYS A 281 52.03 -15.95 0.77
N TYR A 282 50.73 -15.76 0.93
CA TYR A 282 50.11 -14.48 0.65
C TYR A 282 50.71 -13.45 1.60
N ASN A 283 51.25 -12.35 1.06
CA ASN A 283 51.80 -11.27 1.87
C ASN A 283 50.65 -10.55 2.60
N PRO A 284 50.54 -10.65 3.93
CA PRO A 284 49.43 -10.05 4.68
C PRO A 284 49.38 -8.52 4.53
N MET A 285 50.49 -7.84 4.23
CA MET A 285 50.52 -6.41 3.93
C MET A 285 49.77 -6.08 2.64
N LEU A 286 49.83 -6.94 1.61
CA LEU A 286 49.09 -6.72 0.37
C LEU A 286 47.59 -6.90 0.61
N MET A 287 47.19 -7.92 1.37
CA MET A 287 45.78 -8.13 1.71
C MET A 287 45.18 -6.98 2.52
N THR A 288 45.92 -6.42 3.48
CA THR A 288 45.45 -5.26 4.25
C THR A 288 45.40 -3.99 3.40
N ALA A 289 46.35 -3.79 2.48
CA ALA A 289 46.33 -2.69 1.53
C ALA A 289 45.10 -2.76 0.59
N PHE A 290 44.80 -3.94 0.03
CA PHE A 290 43.62 -4.14 -0.81
C PHE A 290 42.31 -3.89 -0.04
N ARG A 291 42.22 -4.35 1.22
CA ARG A 291 41.05 -4.10 2.06
C ARG A 291 40.86 -2.62 2.37
N LYS A 292 41.94 -1.88 2.69
CA LYS A 292 41.89 -0.43 2.89
C LYS A 292 41.45 0.31 1.64
N GLN A 293 41.96 -0.10 0.47
CA GLN A 293 41.58 0.51 -0.80
C GLN A 293 40.10 0.28 -1.13
N ASP A 294 39.58 -0.92 -0.85
CA ASP A 294 38.17 -1.25 -1.05
C ASP A 294 37.26 -0.48 -0.07
N GLU A 295 37.67 -0.36 1.19
CA GLU A 295 36.99 0.45 2.19
C GLU A 295 36.95 1.93 1.81
N GLU A 296 38.05 2.50 1.31
CA GLU A 296 38.08 3.85 0.77
C GLU A 296 37.16 4.01 -0.44
N TYR A 297 37.13 3.04 -1.35
CA TYR A 297 36.25 3.07 -2.53
C TYR A 297 34.78 3.02 -2.12
N THR A 298 34.41 2.13 -1.20
CA THR A 298 33.04 2.07 -0.67
C THR A 298 32.65 3.33 0.08
N ASN A 299 33.57 3.93 0.86
CA ASN A 299 33.34 5.21 1.53
C ASN A 299 33.18 6.36 0.53
N LYS A 300 33.99 6.43 -0.53
CA LYS A 300 33.83 7.42 -1.62
C LYS A 300 32.48 7.28 -2.31
N ARG A 301 32.03 6.05 -2.57
CA ARG A 301 30.72 5.75 -3.17
C ARG A 301 29.56 6.12 -2.24
N LYS A 302 29.64 5.77 -0.95
CA LYS A 302 28.64 6.15 0.06
C LYS A 302 28.53 7.67 0.19
N ASN A 303 29.65 8.38 0.28
CA ASN A 303 29.68 9.85 0.32
C ASN A 303 29.09 10.49 -0.94
N LEU A 304 29.30 9.91 -2.12
CA LEU A 304 28.67 10.40 -3.36
C LEU A 304 27.15 10.22 -3.31
N ILE A 305 26.68 9.05 -2.87
CA ILE A 305 25.26 8.77 -2.69
C ILE A 305 24.65 9.72 -1.65
N GLU A 306 25.32 9.98 -0.54
CA GLU A 306 24.88 10.94 0.47
C GLU A 306 24.84 12.37 -0.07
N ARG A 307 25.83 12.80 -0.86
CA ARG A 307 25.81 14.11 -1.53
C ARG A 307 24.63 14.24 -2.50
N LEU A 308 24.30 13.18 -3.22
CA LEU A 308 23.13 13.15 -4.12
C LEU A 308 21.81 13.09 -3.35
N ARG A 309 21.78 12.47 -2.16
CA ARG A 309 20.60 12.36 -1.30
C ARG A 309 20.34 13.59 -0.43
N LYS A 310 21.32 14.45 -0.18
CA LYS A 310 21.10 15.70 0.54
C LYS A 310 20.22 16.63 -0.32
N PRO A 311 19.02 17.03 0.14
CA PRO A 311 18.21 17.99 -0.59
C PRO A 311 18.97 19.31 -0.68
N ALA A 312 18.97 19.91 -1.87
CA ALA A 312 19.66 21.15 -2.23
C ALA A 312 19.08 22.36 -1.49
N ARG A 313 19.23 22.42 -0.16
CA ARG A 313 18.66 23.51 0.63
C ARG A 313 19.56 24.73 0.74
N ASN A 314 20.89 24.59 0.66
CA ASN A 314 21.77 25.73 0.94
C ASN A 314 22.98 25.80 -0.01
N ARG A 315 22.82 26.26 -1.27
CA ARG A 315 23.94 26.78 -2.09
C ARG A 315 23.46 27.83 -3.10
N THR A 316 23.19 29.04 -2.63
CA THR A 316 23.35 30.25 -3.45
C THR A 316 24.82 30.67 -3.40
N THR A 317 25.66 29.99 -4.16
CA THR A 317 27.01 30.49 -4.49
C THR A 317 27.05 30.72 -5.98
N LYS A 318 27.32 31.98 -6.36
CA LYS A 318 27.47 32.45 -7.74
C LYS A 318 28.36 31.49 -8.51
N MET A 319 27.81 30.78 -9.48
CA MET A 319 28.59 29.99 -10.42
C MET A 319 29.28 30.96 -11.39
N VAL A 320 30.56 31.23 -11.14
CA VAL A 320 31.47 31.68 -12.19
C VAL A 320 31.49 30.57 -13.25
N LYS A 321 31.06 30.94 -14.45
CA LYS A 321 30.96 30.08 -15.63
C LYS A 321 32.37 29.72 -16.09
N SER A 322 33.00 28.74 -15.46
CA SER A 322 34.18 28.10 -16.03
C SER A 322 33.74 27.30 -17.25
N GLN A 323 34.35 27.62 -18.40
CA GLN A 323 34.18 26.88 -19.65
C GLN A 323 34.30 25.39 -19.38
N VAL A 324 33.19 24.69 -19.60
CA VAL A 324 33.17 23.23 -19.68
C VAL A 324 33.97 22.87 -20.93
N ALA A 325 35.26 22.59 -20.76
CA ALA A 325 35.99 21.80 -21.73
C ALA A 325 35.20 20.50 -21.91
N ARG A 326 34.77 20.24 -23.16
CA ARG A 326 34.11 19.02 -23.59
C ARG A 326 34.84 17.82 -22.98
N ARG A 327 34.22 17.16 -22.01
CA ARG A 327 34.70 15.90 -21.48
C ARG A 327 34.03 14.79 -22.28
N ASP A 328 34.80 14.19 -23.18
CA ASP A 328 34.40 13.02 -23.94
C ASP A 328 34.29 11.81 -23.01
N TYR A 329 33.11 11.62 -22.42
CA TYR A 329 32.80 10.42 -21.66
C TYR A 329 32.24 9.34 -22.59
N SER A 330 33.09 8.75 -23.41
CA SER A 330 32.84 7.41 -23.95
C SER A 330 34.10 6.56 -23.83
N THR A 331 34.32 5.95 -22.67
CA THR A 331 35.31 4.88 -22.52
C THR A 331 34.87 3.58 -23.20
N LEU A 332 33.65 3.51 -23.74
CA LEU A 332 33.09 2.31 -24.38
C LEU A 332 33.87 1.88 -25.63
N MET A 333 34.39 2.86 -26.39
CA MET A 333 35.20 2.61 -27.60
C MET A 333 36.69 2.90 -27.40
N ASN A 334 37.10 3.34 -26.21
CA ASN A 334 38.51 3.62 -25.92
C ASN A 334 39.13 2.41 -25.22
N SER A 335 40.17 1.83 -25.83
CA SER A 335 40.97 0.80 -25.19
C SER A 335 41.53 1.31 -23.85
N THR A 336 41.48 0.47 -22.81
CA THR A 336 42.06 0.81 -21.51
C THR A 336 43.57 1.07 -21.62
N LYS A 337 44.12 1.92 -20.74
CA LYS A 337 45.57 2.23 -20.73
C LYS A 337 46.43 0.96 -20.66
N VAL A 338 45.98 -0.03 -19.89
CA VAL A 338 46.62 -1.35 -19.79
C VAL A 338 46.59 -2.10 -21.13
N TRP A 339 45.47 -2.07 -21.86
CA TRP A 339 45.36 -2.68 -23.19
C TRP A 339 46.28 -1.99 -24.21
N THR A 340 46.33 -0.66 -24.22
CA THR A 340 47.25 0.09 -25.09
C THR A 340 48.72 -0.22 -24.79
N GLU A 341 49.08 -0.40 -23.52
CA GLU A 341 50.45 -0.74 -23.13
C GLU A 341 50.82 -2.18 -23.52
N ARG A 342 49.85 -3.10 -23.45
CA ARG A 342 50.03 -4.50 -23.87
C ARG A 342 50.16 -4.62 -25.40
N CYS A 343 49.37 -3.86 -26.16
CA CYS A 343 49.49 -3.80 -27.63
C CYS A 343 50.84 -3.20 -28.09
N LYS A 344 51.35 -2.17 -27.39
CA LYS A 344 52.67 -1.58 -27.69
C LYS A 344 53.83 -2.55 -27.52
N ARG A 345 53.72 -3.55 -26.64
CA ARG A 345 54.76 -4.58 -26.46
C ARG A 345 54.78 -5.60 -27.60
N GLN A 346 53.67 -5.76 -28.31
CA GLN A 346 53.54 -6.71 -29.42
C GLN A 346 53.98 -6.12 -30.76
N ASP A 347 53.94 -4.79 -30.92
CA ASP A 347 54.36 -4.07 -32.14
C ASP A 347 55.88 -3.80 -32.24
N ARG A 348 56.73 -4.47 -31.43
CA ARG A 348 58.20 -4.33 -31.57
C ARG A 348 58.77 -4.89 -32.89
N ASN A 349 57.97 -5.62 -33.66
CA ASN A 349 58.34 -6.15 -34.99
C ASN A 349 57.69 -5.40 -36.17
N ALA A 350 57.06 -4.24 -35.95
CA ALA A 350 56.29 -3.53 -36.99
C ALA A 350 57.14 -2.61 -37.88
N LYS A 351 58.22 -3.12 -38.50
CA LYS A 351 58.90 -2.46 -39.63
C LYS A 351 58.41 -2.93 -41.00
N GLU A 352 57.35 -3.73 -41.05
CA GLU A 352 56.65 -4.04 -42.29
C GLU A 352 55.20 -3.56 -42.24
N PRO A 353 54.70 -2.91 -43.31
CA PRO A 353 53.29 -2.55 -43.39
C PRO A 353 52.45 -3.84 -43.33
N LYS A 354 51.58 -3.93 -42.33
CA LYS A 354 50.63 -5.05 -42.14
C LYS A 354 49.82 -5.23 -43.43
N LYS A 355 50.14 -6.27 -44.20
CA LYS A 355 49.35 -6.74 -45.34
C LYS A 355 47.99 -7.17 -44.78
N LEU A 356 46.96 -6.36 -45.02
CA LEU A 356 45.59 -6.65 -44.61
C LEU A 356 45.17 -7.96 -45.26
N GLN A 357 45.07 -9.04 -44.48
CA GLN A 357 44.46 -10.28 -44.93
C GLN A 357 42.95 -10.05 -44.93
N TYR A 358 42.35 -9.98 -46.12
CA TYR A 358 40.90 -9.91 -46.22
C TYR A 358 40.33 -11.30 -45.96
N ILE A 359 39.12 -11.36 -45.40
CA ILE A 359 38.39 -12.62 -45.17
C ILE A 359 38.23 -13.44 -46.47
N LYS A 360 38.31 -12.77 -47.63
CA LYS A 360 38.30 -13.35 -48.97
C LYS A 360 39.54 -14.20 -49.30
N ASP A 361 40.66 -13.95 -48.60
CA ASP A 361 41.97 -14.56 -48.85
C ASP A 361 42.21 -15.81 -47.97
N VAL A 362 41.22 -16.20 -47.17
CA VAL A 362 41.29 -17.40 -46.32
C VAL A 362 40.88 -18.62 -47.16
N PRO A 363 41.71 -19.68 -47.24
CA PRO A 363 41.36 -20.90 -47.97
C PRO A 363 40.07 -21.50 -47.41
N ARG A 364 39.06 -21.66 -48.28
CA ARG A 364 37.84 -22.38 -47.92
C ARG A 364 38.18 -23.86 -47.87
N LEU A 365 38.12 -24.43 -46.67
CA LEU A 365 38.18 -25.88 -46.50
C LEU A 365 36.88 -26.45 -47.06
N TYR A 366 36.95 -27.04 -48.25
CA TYR A 366 35.90 -27.90 -48.76
C TYR A 366 35.89 -29.16 -47.89
N VAL A 367 34.77 -29.38 -47.21
CA VAL A 367 34.50 -30.63 -46.50
C VAL A 367 33.98 -31.62 -47.54
N LEU A 368 34.66 -32.77 -47.64
CA LEU A 368 34.26 -33.93 -48.45
C LEU A 368 32.97 -34.57 -47.94
#